data_AF-A0A6B3I0F3-F1
#
_entry.id   AF-A0A6B3I0F3-F1
#
_cell.length_a   1.000
_cell.length_b   1.000
_cell.length_c   1.000
_cell.angle_alpha   90.00
_cell.angle_beta   90.00
_cell.angle_gamma   90.00
#
_symmetry.space_group_name_H-M   'P 1'
#
loop_
_entity.id
_entity.type
_entity.pdbx_description
1 polymer ?
#
loop_
_entity_poly.entity_id
_entity_poly.type
_entity_poly.pdbx_seq_one_letter_code
_entity_poly.pdbx_strand_id
1 'polypeptide(L)' 'MAAAGVRDLVLAGSMVVYGEGRYDCPRHGTVRPGPRAEAGLRAGSFEPHCPDCGAELVPGLVSEDAPADPRNVYAATKLA' A
#
# COMPACT_ATOMS: atom_id res chain seq x y z
N MET A 1 -8.49 -27.61 -2.38
CA MET A 1 -7.11 -27.81 -2.86
C MET A 1 -6.50 -29.07 -2.26
N ALA A 2 -6.21 -29.09 -0.95
CA ALA A 2 -5.69 -30.29 -0.28
C ALA A 2 -6.61 -31.52 -0.43
N ALA A 3 -7.93 -31.36 -0.23
CA ALA A 3 -8.90 -32.45 -0.44
C ALA A 3 -9.00 -32.93 -1.90
N ALA A 4 -8.57 -32.12 -2.87
CA ALA A 4 -8.50 -32.48 -4.28
C ALA A 4 -7.12 -33.06 -4.68
N GLY A 5 -6.22 -33.29 -3.72
CA GLY A 5 -4.87 -33.80 -3.97
C GLY A 5 -3.91 -32.80 -4.63
N VAL A 6 -4.29 -31.52 -4.76
CA VAL A 6 -3.42 -30.47 -5.31
C VAL A 6 -2.40 -30.08 -4.25
N ARG A 7 -1.11 -30.29 -4.57
CA ARG A 7 0.02 -30.06 -3.65
C ARG A 7 0.62 -28.66 -3.78
N ASP A 8 0.63 -28.11 -5.00
CA ASP A 8 1.21 -26.80 -5.29
C ASP A 8 0.14 -25.87 -5.87
N LEU A 9 0.04 -24.67 -5.32
CA LEU A 9 -0.90 -23.63 -5.73
C LEU A 9 -0.16 -22.30 -5.87
N VAL A 10 -0.32 -21.66 -7.02
CA VAL A 10 0.08 -20.26 -7.23
C VAL A 10 -1.19 -19.45 -7.42
N LEU A 11 -1.47 -18.54 -6.48
CA LEU A 11 -2.58 -17.61 -6.57
C LEU A 11 -2.04 -16.22 -6.92
N ALA A 12 -2.63 -15.59 -7.95
CA ALA A 12 -2.26 -14.24 -8.34
C ALA A 12 -2.74 -13.21 -7.29
N GLY A 13 -1.81 -12.82 -6.40
CA GLY A 13 -1.97 -11.72 -5.45
C GLY A 13 -1.77 -10.34 -6.10
N SER A 14 -1.73 -9.31 -5.27
CA SER A 14 -1.40 -7.95 -5.69
C SER A 14 -0.87 -7.15 -4.51
N MET A 15 0.13 -6.27 -4.73
CA MET A 15 0.74 -5.43 -3.70
C MET A 15 -0.27 -4.55 -2.95
N VAL A 16 -1.42 -4.25 -3.56
CA VAL A 16 -2.49 -3.44 -2.93
C VAL A 16 -3.09 -4.08 -1.67
N VAL A 17 -2.85 -5.37 -1.39
CA VAL A 17 -3.22 -5.99 -0.10
C VAL A 17 -2.52 -5.32 1.07
N TYR A 18 -1.36 -4.70 0.83
CA TYR A 18 -0.56 -3.97 1.80
C TYR A 18 -0.92 -2.47 1.87
N GLY A 19 -1.99 -2.03 1.18
CA GLY A 19 -2.43 -0.64 1.12
C GLY A 19 -1.76 0.18 0.02
N GLU A 20 -1.48 1.46 0.30
CA GLU A 20 -0.83 2.39 -0.65
C GLU A 20 0.66 2.09 -0.86
N GLY A 21 1.24 1.16 -0.08
CA GLY A 21 2.64 0.78 -0.13
C GLY A 21 3.49 1.38 0.98
N ARG A 22 4.81 1.37 0.75
CA ARG A 22 5.82 1.86 1.70
C ARG A 22 6.33 3.21 1.26
N TYR A 23 6.39 4.15 2.21
CA TYR A 23 6.87 5.50 1.97
C TYR A 23 7.81 5.93 3.10
N ASP A 24 8.87 6.64 2.75
CA ASP A 24 9.83 7.18 3.69
C ASP A 24 9.79 8.71 3.69
N CYS A 25 9.65 9.27 4.89
CA CYS A 25 9.88 10.68 5.15
C CYS A 25 11.37 10.90 5.46
N PRO A 26 12.02 11.92 4.88
CA PRO A 26 13.42 12.22 5.18
C PRO A 26 13.69 12.58 6.64
N ARG A 27 12.64 12.88 7.42
CA ARG A 27 12.72 13.26 8.84
C ARG A 27 12.22 12.19 9.80
N HIS A 28 11.17 11.45 9.43
CA HIS A 28 10.47 10.53 10.34
C HIS A 28 10.58 9.06 9.95
N GLY A 29 11.34 8.74 8.90
CA GLY A 29 11.48 7.37 8.41
C GLY A 29 10.19 6.87 7.77
N THR A 30 9.93 5.57 7.89
CA THR A 30 8.77 4.95 7.24
C THR A 30 7.46 5.42 7.86
N VAL A 31 6.58 5.98 7.03
CA VAL A 31 5.27 6.48 7.43
C VAL A 31 4.18 5.95 6.52
N ARG A 32 2.92 5.95 7.00
CA ARG A 32 1.75 5.64 6.19
C ARG A 32 1.01 6.94 5.87
N PRO A 33 1.00 7.39 4.60
CA PRO A 33 0.25 8.59 4.25
C PRO A 33 -1.27 8.34 4.39
N GLY A 34 -1.98 9.41 4.72
CA GLY A 34 -3.44 9.47 4.58
C GLY A 34 -3.86 9.68 3.12
N PRO A 35 -5.17 9.77 2.86
CA PRO A 35 -5.69 10.15 1.54
C PRO A 35 -5.13 11.50 1.07
N ARG A 36 -4.84 11.62 -0.22
CA ARG A 36 -4.42 12.88 -0.84
C ARG A 36 -5.56 13.90 -0.75
N ALA A 37 -5.22 15.14 -0.40
CA ALA A 37 -6.20 16.21 -0.33
C ALA A 37 -6.78 16.49 -1.72
N GLU A 38 -8.11 16.59 -1.82
CA GLU A 38 -8.80 16.81 -3.09
C GLU A 38 -8.31 18.09 -3.80
N ALA A 39 -8.07 19.16 -3.06
CA ALA A 39 -7.53 20.40 -3.61
C ALA A 39 -6.13 20.19 -4.24
N GLY A 40 -5.29 19.37 -3.61
CA GLY A 40 -3.98 18.99 -4.15
C GLY A 40 -4.11 18.21 -5.45
N LEU A 41 -5.01 17.24 -5.50
CA LEU A 41 -5.30 16.47 -6.72
C LEU A 41 -5.79 17.38 -7.86
N ARG A 42 -6.70 18.33 -7.57
CA ARG A 42 -7.18 19.31 -8.56
C ARG A 42 -6.07 20.23 -9.07
N ALA A 43 -5.07 20.49 -8.25
CA ALA A 43 -3.89 21.28 -8.61
C ALA A 43 -2.75 20.45 -9.25
N GLY A 44 -2.93 19.14 -9.46
CA GLY A 44 -1.92 18.26 -10.04
C GLY A 44 -0.84 17.76 -9.06
N SER A 45 -1.04 17.97 -7.76
CA SER A 45 -0.17 17.42 -6.71
C SER A 45 -0.63 16.02 -6.35
N PHE A 46 0.01 15.01 -6.94
CA PHE A 46 -0.29 13.59 -6.72
C PHE A 46 0.61 12.94 -5.66
N GLU A 47 1.70 13.57 -5.26
CA GLU A 47 2.61 12.95 -4.31
C GLU A 47 2.04 12.93 -2.88
N PRO A 48 2.18 11.80 -2.16
CA PRO A 48 1.77 11.73 -0.77
C PRO A 48 2.75 12.49 0.11
N HIS A 49 2.22 13.09 1.18
CA HIS A 49 2.99 13.89 2.11
C HIS A 49 3.00 13.23 3.49
N CYS A 50 4.09 13.44 4.24
CA CYS A 50 4.25 12.94 5.59
C CYS A 50 3.14 13.51 6.50
N PRO A 51 2.40 12.66 7.23
CA PRO A 51 1.32 13.13 8.10
C PRO A 51 1.81 14.04 9.24
N ASP A 52 3.08 13.89 9.63
CA ASP A 52 3.63 14.61 10.79
C ASP A 52 4.27 15.95 10.42
N CYS A 53 4.81 16.09 9.19
CA CYS A 53 5.58 17.29 8.83
C CYS A 53 5.30 17.85 7.43
N GLY A 54 4.41 17.23 6.67
CA GLY A 54 4.01 17.70 5.34
C GLY A 54 5.12 17.71 4.30
N ALA A 55 6.26 17.03 4.52
CA ALA A 55 7.25 16.84 3.46
C ALA A 55 6.74 15.78 2.47
N GLU A 56 7.05 15.97 1.18
CA GLU A 56 6.84 14.93 0.16
C GLU A 56 7.57 13.64 0.58
N LEU A 57 6.92 12.50 0.33
CA LEU A 57 7.45 11.19 0.69
C LEU A 57 8.17 10.52 -0.46
N VAL A 58 9.19 9.71 -0.14
CA VAL A 58 9.89 8.88 -1.11
C VAL A 58 9.27 7.48 -1.12
N PRO A 59 8.87 6.92 -2.28
CA PRO A 59 8.35 5.56 -2.36
C PRO A 59 9.47 4.53 -2.09
N GLY A 60 9.09 3.39 -1.51
CA GLY A 60 9.99 2.28 -1.25
C GLY A 60 9.36 0.92 -1.60
N LEU A 61 10.19 -0.13 -1.57
CA LEU A 61 9.73 -1.50 -1.80
C LEU A 61 8.86 -1.98 -0.63
N VAL A 62 7.77 -2.67 -0.96
CA VAL A 62 6.94 -3.37 0.02
C VAL A 62 7.53 -4.76 0.23
N SER A 63 7.86 -5.09 1.47
CA SER A 63 8.33 -6.41 1.84
C SER A 63 7.16 -7.37 2.07
N GLU A 64 7.41 -8.68 1.95
CA GLU A 64 6.37 -9.71 2.13
C GLU A 64 5.88 -9.84 3.59
N ASP A 65 6.59 -9.26 4.56
CA ASP A 65 6.18 -9.16 5.96
C ASP A 65 5.39 -7.87 6.26
N ALA A 66 5.13 -7.03 5.25
CA ALA A 66 4.30 -5.83 5.43
C ALA A 66 2.88 -6.24 5.90
N PRO A 67 2.30 -5.53 6.87
CA PRO A 67 0.98 -5.89 7.37
C PRO A 67 -0.07 -5.53 6.32
N ALA A 68 -1.09 -6.40 6.20
CA ALA A 68 -2.23 -6.17 5.33
C ALA A 68 -3.01 -4.92 5.72
N ASP A 69 -3.43 -4.15 4.72
CA ASP A 69 -4.21 -2.91 4.83
C ASP A 69 -5.07 -2.73 3.54
N PRO A 70 -6.06 -3.60 3.28
CA PRO A 70 -6.84 -3.59 2.05
C PRO A 70 -7.85 -2.42 2.01
N ARG A 71 -7.50 -1.31 1.37
CA ARG A 71 -8.32 -0.08 1.39
C ARG A 71 -9.42 0.01 0.33
N ASN A 72 -9.60 -1.00 -0.52
CA ASN A 72 -10.67 -1.04 -1.50
C ASN A 72 -11.15 -2.48 -1.77
N VAL A 73 -12.30 -2.62 -2.43
CA VAL A 73 -12.92 -3.92 -2.73
C VAL A 73 -11.98 -4.83 -3.51
N TYR A 74 -11.25 -4.29 -4.50
CA TYR A 74 -10.29 -5.07 -5.28
C TYR A 74 -9.17 -5.65 -4.38
N ALA A 75 -8.57 -4.83 -3.51
CA ALA A 75 -7.56 -5.26 -2.55
C ALA A 75 -8.11 -6.32 -1.59
N ALA A 76 -9.35 -6.17 -1.12
CA ALA A 76 -9.99 -7.17 -0.27
C ALA A 76 -10.13 -8.53 -0.97
N THR A 77 -10.45 -8.56 -2.27
CA THR A 77 -10.49 -9.82 -3.05
C THR A 77 -9.13 -10.49 -3.26
N LYS A 78 -8.03 -9.86 -2.83
CA LYS A 78 -6.66 -10.39 -2.94
C LYS A 78 -6.09 -10.94 -1.63
N LEU A 79 -6.83 -10.84 -0.52
CA LEU A 79 -6.36 -11.29 0.79
C LEU A 79 -6.45 -12.81 1.02
N ALA A 80 -7.39 -13.49 0.36
CA ALA A 80 -7.50 -14.95 0.24
C ALA A 80 -8.68 -15.31 -0.66
#